data_AF-A0A7S0X3J2-F1
#
_entry.id   AF-A0A7S0X3J2-F1
#
_cell.length_a   1.000
_cell.length_b   1.000
_cell.length_c   1.000
_cell.angle_alpha   90.00
_cell.angle_beta   90.00
_cell.angle_gamma   90.00
#
_symmetry.space_group_name_H-M   'P 1'
#
loop_
_entity.id
_entity.type
_entity.pdbx_description
1 polymer ?
#
loop_
_entity_poly.entity_id
_entity_poly.type
_entity_poly.pdbx_seq_one_letter_code
_entity_poly.pdbx_strand_id
1 'polypeptide(L)'
;MESYVLELQMMMCKGLVRLLAGLDAADRLKRPPRNTFTEEEQNFWQRFGVFHVCRHPPALSYADFAQHTRVDGVPPQQLLAAAAECFKEVRGKVAGLLGLPPGIVSPEQFADLTGMDKVAAANATATRLVEMPGVCVDFDYKHHPVFATVVIRREKK
;
A
#
# COMPACT_ATOMS: atom_id res chain seq x y z
N MET A 1 -15.54 -3.79 17.35
CA MET A 1 -15.69 -3.39 15.93
C MET A 1 -14.56 -2.47 15.50
N GLU A 2 -14.39 -1.31 16.13
CA GLU A 2 -13.34 -0.34 15.78
C GLU A 2 -11.91 -0.92 15.79
N SER A 3 -11.58 -1.76 16.79
CA SER A 3 -10.30 -2.47 16.85
C SER A 3 -10.03 -3.40 15.67
N TYR A 4 -11.06 -4.03 15.07
CA TYR A 4 -10.89 -4.94 13.94
C TYR A 4 -10.66 -4.19 12.63
N VAL A 5 -11.33 -3.06 12.46
CA VAL A 5 -11.14 -2.18 11.30
C VAL A 5 -9.73 -1.59 11.32
N LEU A 6 -9.27 -1.13 12.49
CA LEU A 6 -7.90 -0.63 12.64
C LEU A 6 -6.86 -1.71 12.32
N GLU A 7 -7.04 -2.94 12.80
CA GLU A 7 -6.17 -4.07 12.48
C GLU A 7 -6.11 -4.33 10.96
N LEU A 8 -7.26 -4.32 10.29
CA LEU A 8 -7.34 -4.47 8.83
C LEU A 8 -6.63 -3.34 8.09
N GLN A 9 -6.79 -2.10 8.54
CA GLN A 9 -6.09 -0.95 7.97
C GLN A 9 -4.57 -1.08 8.12
N MET A 10 -4.09 -1.50 9.29
CA MET A 10 -2.67 -1.76 9.51
C MET A 10 -2.13 -2.87 8.59
N MET A 11 -2.90 -3.95 8.40
CA MET A 11 -2.54 -5.04 7.49
C MET A 11 -2.53 -4.59 6.02
N MET A 12 -3.50 -3.76 5.61
CA MET A 12 -3.53 -3.15 4.28
C MET A 12 -2.30 -2.27 4.04
N CYS A 13 -1.96 -1.39 4.99
CA CYS A 13 -0.74 -0.57 4.92
C CYS A 13 0.52 -1.44 4.82
N LYS A 14 0.61 -2.51 5.61
CA LYS A 14 1.74 -3.46 5.57
C LYS A 14 1.86 -4.16 4.22
N GLY A 15 0.74 -4.57 3.62
CA GLY A 15 0.71 -5.12 2.27
C GLY A 15 1.16 -4.11 1.22
N LEU A 16 0.67 -2.88 1.30
CA LEU A 16 1.01 -1.79 0.37
C LEU A 16 2.48 -1.37 0.46
N VAL A 17 3.06 -1.26 1.66
CA VAL A 17 4.49 -0.94 1.83
C VAL A 17 5.37 -1.99 1.14
N ARG A 18 5.04 -3.27 1.33
CA ARG A 18 5.78 -4.38 0.69
C ARG A 18 5.59 -4.40 -0.81
N LEU A 19 4.37 -4.15 -1.27
CA LEU A 19 4.05 -4.04 -2.69
C LEU A 19 4.88 -2.92 -3.33
N LEU A 20 4.86 -1.72 -2.75
CA LEU A 20 5.61 -0.57 -3.24
C LEU A 20 7.12 -0.86 -3.27
N ALA A 21 7.66 -1.42 -2.18
CA ALA A 21 9.07 -1.79 -2.13
C ALA A 21 9.46 -2.84 -3.18
N GLY A 22 8.62 -3.86 -3.39
CA GLY A 22 8.83 -4.87 -4.42
C GLY A 22 8.75 -4.31 -5.84
N LEU A 23 7.79 -3.43 -6.11
CA LEU A 23 7.65 -2.74 -7.39
C LEU A 23 8.82 -1.81 -7.68
N ASP A 24 9.32 -1.12 -6.66
CA ASP A 24 10.48 -0.24 -6.75
C ASP A 24 11.75 -1.02 -7.05
N ALA A 25 12.00 -2.10 -6.28
CA ALA A 25 13.17 -2.95 -6.46
C ALA A 25 13.15 -3.71 -7.80
N ALA A 26 11.97 -3.90 -8.41
CA ALA A 26 11.80 -4.47 -9.75
C ALA A 26 11.77 -3.41 -10.88
N ASP A 27 12.05 -2.13 -10.57
CA ASP A 27 12.03 -1.00 -11.50
C ASP A 27 10.71 -0.87 -12.29
N ARG A 28 9.58 -1.10 -11.58
CA ARG A 28 8.22 -1.01 -12.16
C ARG A 28 7.54 0.32 -11.90
N LEU A 29 8.00 1.07 -10.89
CA LEU A 29 7.44 2.36 -10.51
C LEU A 29 7.93 3.47 -11.43
N LYS A 30 7.01 4.31 -11.92
CA LYS A 30 7.38 5.56 -12.59
C LYS A 30 7.85 6.57 -11.57
N ARG A 31 9.16 6.72 -11.41
CA ARG A 31 9.75 7.77 -10.60
C ARG A 31 9.78 9.09 -11.38
N PRO A 32 9.49 10.24 -10.73
CA PRO A 32 9.80 11.54 -11.31
C PRO A 32 11.30 11.61 -11.67
N PRO A 33 11.68 12.35 -12.73
CA PRO A 33 13.09 12.58 -13.03
C PRO A 33 13.80 13.18 -11.82
N ARG A 34 14.99 12.67 -11.49
CA ARG A 34 15.84 13.30 -10.49
C ARG A 34 16.20 14.70 -10.98
N ASN A 35 16.08 15.70 -10.12
CA ASN A 35 16.50 17.07 -10.39
C ASN A 35 17.53 17.50 -9.34
N THR A 36 18.27 18.57 -9.61
CA THR A 36 19.31 19.11 -8.73
C THR A 36 18.77 20.07 -7.66
N PHE A 37 17.45 20.27 -7.61
CA PHE A 37 16.80 21.29 -6.78
C PHE A 37 16.11 20.69 -5.55
N THR A 38 15.78 19.39 -5.58
CA THR A 38 14.99 18.75 -4.52
C THR A 38 15.64 17.46 -4.05
N GLU A 39 16.04 17.44 -2.79
CA GLU A 39 16.58 16.26 -2.13
C GLU A 39 15.46 15.35 -1.58
N GLU A 40 15.74 14.07 -1.36
CA GLU A 40 14.77 13.11 -0.81
C GLU A 40 14.26 13.54 0.58
N GLU A 41 15.14 14.14 1.40
CA GLU A 41 14.76 14.68 2.70
C GLU A 41 13.77 15.85 2.58
N GLN A 42 13.95 16.74 1.61
CA GLN A 42 13.01 17.85 1.39
C GLN A 42 11.63 17.34 0.96
N ASN A 43 11.59 16.31 0.11
CA ASN A 43 10.35 15.63 -0.28
C ASN A 43 9.66 14.98 0.92
N PHE A 44 10.43 14.40 1.84
CA PHE A 44 9.92 13.87 3.10
C PHE A 44 9.25 14.97 3.93
N TRP A 45 9.94 16.09 4.17
CA TRP A 45 9.40 17.20 4.97
C TRP A 45 8.17 17.84 4.33
N GLN A 46 8.11 17.95 3.01
CA GLN A 46 6.91 18.46 2.31
C GLN A 46 5.69 17.54 2.47
N ARG A 47 5.91 16.22 2.56
CA ARG A 47 4.83 15.23 2.70
C ARG A 47 4.38 15.01 4.14
N PHE A 48 5.33 14.94 5.07
CA PHE A 48 5.07 14.57 6.47
C PHE A 48 5.16 15.75 7.44
N GLY A 49 5.58 16.93 6.98
CA GLY A 49 5.73 18.14 7.80
C GLY A 49 4.46 18.51 8.59
N VAL A 50 3.29 18.29 8.00
CA VAL A 50 1.99 18.55 8.65
C VAL A 50 1.79 17.77 9.95
N PHE A 51 2.38 16.57 10.08
CA PHE A 51 2.22 15.73 11.27
C PHE A 51 3.16 16.14 12.42
N HIS A 52 4.14 17.00 12.18
CA HIS A 52 5.10 17.44 13.21
C HIS A 52 4.49 18.39 14.24
N VAL A 53 3.29 18.92 13.97
CA VAL A 53 2.52 19.69 14.96
C VAL A 53 1.93 18.80 16.06
N CYS A 54 1.82 17.48 15.80
CA CYS A 54 1.31 16.52 16.76
C CYS A 54 2.39 16.20 17.80
N ARG A 55 2.05 16.32 19.09
CA ARG A 55 2.96 15.97 20.20
C ARG A 55 3.10 14.47 20.41
N HIS A 56 2.03 13.72 20.09
CA HIS A 56 1.97 12.27 20.22
C HIS A 56 1.27 11.65 19.00
N PRO A 57 1.83 10.59 18.40
CA PRO A 57 3.16 10.03 18.68
C PRO A 57 4.30 11.02 18.34
N PRO A 58 5.54 10.77 18.81
CA PRO A 58 6.70 11.55 18.39
C PRO A 58 6.79 11.61 16.87
N ALA A 59 7.21 12.76 16.35
CA ALA A 59 7.28 12.94 14.90
C ALA A 59 8.37 12.07 14.28
N LEU A 60 8.07 11.50 13.11
CA LEU A 60 8.98 10.64 12.36
C LEU A 60 10.11 11.49 11.76
N SER A 61 11.37 11.18 12.07
CA SER A 61 12.50 11.84 11.41
C SER A 61 12.74 11.27 10.01
N TYR A 62 13.41 12.03 9.13
CA TYR A 62 13.83 11.51 7.83
C TYR A 62 14.77 10.31 7.97
N ALA A 63 15.67 10.32 8.96
CA ALA A 63 16.59 9.21 9.21
C ALA A 63 15.84 7.91 9.56
N ASP A 64 14.85 7.99 10.45
CA ASP A 64 14.01 6.85 10.83
C ASP A 64 13.22 6.34 9.62
N PHE A 65 12.61 7.26 8.86
CA PHE A 65 11.90 6.93 7.63
C PHE A 65 12.81 6.17 6.66
N ALA A 66 13.97 6.73 6.32
CA ALA A 66 14.91 6.14 5.38
C ALA A 66 15.41 4.76 5.85
N GLN A 67 15.67 4.60 7.15
CA GLN A 67 16.08 3.32 7.73
C GLN A 67 14.97 2.26 7.62
N HIS A 68 13.73 2.64 7.91
CA HIS A 68 12.61 1.69 7.95
C HIS A 68 11.94 1.42 6.61
N THR A 69 12.23 2.21 5.58
CA THR A 69 11.78 1.95 4.19
C THR A 69 12.83 1.28 3.32
N ARG A 70 14.08 1.15 3.78
CA ARG A 70 15.12 0.40 3.04
C ARG A 70 14.81 -1.09 3.05
N VAL A 71 14.95 -1.71 1.87
CA VAL A 71 14.76 -3.14 1.65
C VAL A 71 16.00 -3.79 1.04
N ASP A 72 17.18 -3.28 1.42
CA ASP A 72 18.47 -3.72 0.89
C ASP A 72 18.66 -5.23 1.06
N GLY A 73 19.06 -5.90 -0.02
CA GLY A 73 19.34 -7.34 -0.02
C GLY A 73 18.11 -8.27 -0.06
N VAL A 74 16.88 -7.72 -0.08
CA VAL A 74 15.66 -8.54 -0.23
C VAL A 74 15.25 -8.60 -1.71
N PRO A 75 15.12 -9.80 -2.32
CA PRO A 75 14.68 -9.95 -3.69
C PRO A 75 13.27 -9.36 -3.93
N PRO A 76 13.03 -8.66 -5.05
CA PRO A 76 11.72 -8.08 -5.37
C PRO A 76 10.57 -9.10 -5.30
N GLN A 77 10.80 -10.33 -5.77
CA GLN A 77 9.82 -11.41 -5.78
C GLN A 77 9.41 -11.80 -4.36
N GLN A 78 10.34 -11.76 -3.41
CA GLN A 78 10.04 -12.06 -2.01
C GLN A 78 9.15 -10.98 -1.39
N LEU A 79 9.40 -9.70 -1.72
CA LEU A 79 8.56 -8.58 -1.27
C LEU A 79 7.14 -8.65 -1.87
N LEU A 80 7.04 -8.94 -3.16
CA LEU A 80 5.75 -9.09 -3.86
C LEU A 80 4.95 -10.30 -3.35
N ALA A 81 5.61 -11.43 -3.08
CA ALA A 81 4.98 -12.60 -2.47
C ALA A 81 4.48 -12.29 -1.05
N ALA A 82 5.29 -11.61 -0.24
CA ALA A 82 4.89 -11.18 1.11
C ALA A 82 3.71 -10.19 1.08
N ALA A 83 3.66 -9.30 0.09
CA ALA A 83 2.52 -8.41 -0.14
C ALA A 83 1.25 -9.21 -0.50
N ALA A 84 1.37 -10.18 -1.41
CA ALA A 84 0.26 -11.04 -1.82
C ALA A 84 -0.35 -11.81 -0.64
N GLU A 85 0.47 -12.37 0.25
CA GLU A 85 -0.03 -13.04 1.45
C GLU A 85 -0.72 -12.07 2.42
N CYS A 86 -0.24 -10.83 2.57
CA CYS A 86 -0.96 -9.82 3.37
C CYS A 86 -2.35 -9.55 2.82
N PHE A 87 -2.46 -9.34 1.51
CA PHE A 87 -3.75 -9.08 0.89
C PHE A 87 -4.68 -10.29 1.00
N LYS A 88 -4.16 -11.51 0.83
CA LYS A 88 -4.95 -12.73 1.04
C LYS A 88 -5.47 -12.83 2.47
N GLU A 89 -4.65 -12.53 3.48
CA GLU A 89 -5.06 -12.53 4.89
C GLU A 89 -6.13 -11.47 5.17
N VAL A 90 -5.95 -10.25 4.63
CA VAL A 90 -6.96 -9.18 4.70
C VAL A 90 -8.29 -9.66 4.14
N ARG A 91 -8.29 -10.26 2.94
CA ARG A 91 -9.52 -10.76 2.31
C ARG A 91 -10.22 -11.82 3.16
N GLY A 92 -9.47 -12.72 3.77
CA GLY A 92 -10.03 -13.72 4.69
C GLY A 92 -10.73 -13.08 5.89
N LYS A 93 -10.08 -12.11 6.53
CA LYS A 93 -10.66 -11.37 7.66
C LYS A 93 -11.87 -10.53 7.25
N VAL A 94 -11.80 -9.85 6.11
CA VAL A 94 -12.92 -9.07 5.55
C VAL A 94 -14.12 -9.97 5.26
N ALA A 95 -13.92 -11.13 4.62
CA ALA A 95 -15.00 -12.08 4.36
C ALA A 95 -15.66 -12.56 5.66
N GLY A 96 -14.88 -12.79 6.72
CA GLY A 96 -15.40 -13.12 8.05
C GLY A 96 -16.29 -12.01 8.62
N LEU A 97 -15.88 -10.74 8.49
CA LEU A 97 -16.66 -9.59 8.96
C LEU A 97 -17.92 -9.34 8.12
N LEU A 98 -17.84 -9.48 6.80
CA LEU A 98 -19.00 -9.32 5.90
C LEU A 98 -20.01 -10.47 6.04
N GLY A 99 -19.58 -11.62 6.55
CA GLY A 99 -20.45 -12.76 6.85
C GLY A 99 -21.15 -12.68 8.22
N LEU A 100 -20.90 -11.64 9.02
CA LEU A 100 -21.59 -11.45 10.29
C LEU A 100 -23.09 -11.15 10.08
N PRO A 101 -23.95 -11.43 11.08
CA PRO A 101 -25.37 -11.13 10.98
C PRO A 101 -25.66 -9.65 10.65
N PRO A 102 -26.75 -9.36 9.92
CA PRO A 102 -27.17 -8.00 9.62
C PRO A 102 -27.30 -7.15 10.90
N GLY A 103 -26.82 -5.90 10.84
CA GLY A 103 -26.86 -4.96 11.97
C GLY A 103 -25.63 -4.96 12.87
N ILE A 104 -24.72 -5.93 12.73
CA ILE A 104 -23.41 -5.89 13.43
C ILE A 104 -22.45 -4.91 12.76
N VAL A 105 -22.46 -4.86 11.43
CA VAL A 105 -21.64 -3.97 10.60
C VAL A 105 -22.54 -2.84 10.07
N SER A 106 -22.12 -1.59 10.27
CA SER A 106 -22.86 -0.45 9.71
C SER A 106 -22.78 -0.44 8.18
N PRO A 107 -23.72 0.20 7.46
CA PRO A 107 -23.64 0.33 6.01
C PRO A 107 -22.33 0.96 5.52
N GLU A 108 -21.80 1.95 6.26
CA GLU A 108 -20.53 2.61 5.95
C GLU A 108 -19.35 1.64 6.10
N GLN A 109 -19.30 0.88 7.20
CA GLN A 109 -18.28 -0.13 7.42
C GLN A 109 -18.36 -1.24 6.38
N PHE A 110 -19.57 -1.62 5.96
CA PHE A 110 -19.76 -2.63 4.92
C PHE A 110 -19.19 -2.15 3.58
N ALA A 111 -19.43 -0.89 3.21
CA ALA A 111 -18.89 -0.29 2.00
C ALA A 111 -17.36 -0.17 2.05
N ASP A 112 -16.80 0.26 3.18
CA ASP A 112 -15.36 0.35 3.45
C ASP A 112 -14.68 -1.02 3.31
N LEU A 113 -15.20 -2.04 4.01
CA LEU A 113 -14.72 -3.43 3.93
C LEU A 113 -14.81 -4.00 2.51
N THR A 114 -15.92 -3.75 1.80
CA THR A 114 -16.08 -4.17 0.40
C THR A 114 -15.05 -3.51 -0.51
N GLY A 115 -14.75 -2.22 -0.29
CA GLY A 115 -13.70 -1.51 -0.99
C GLY A 115 -12.32 -2.11 -0.71
N MET A 116 -12.00 -2.38 0.56
CA MET A 116 -10.75 -3.03 0.96
C MET A 116 -10.57 -4.41 0.32
N ASP A 117 -11.62 -5.25 0.28
CA ASP A 117 -11.55 -6.57 -0.38
C ASP A 117 -11.22 -6.44 -1.88
N LYS A 118 -11.87 -5.49 -2.57
CA LYS A 118 -11.60 -5.23 -3.99
C LYS A 118 -10.16 -4.77 -4.23
N VAL A 119 -9.65 -3.84 -3.42
CA VAL A 119 -8.26 -3.36 -3.52
C VAL A 119 -7.29 -4.50 -3.22
N ALA A 120 -7.51 -5.27 -2.15
CA ALA A 120 -6.67 -6.40 -1.78
C ALA A 120 -6.65 -7.47 -2.87
N ALA A 121 -7.81 -7.80 -3.46
CA ALA A 121 -7.91 -8.76 -4.56
C ALA A 121 -7.14 -8.28 -5.80
N ALA A 122 -7.35 -7.03 -6.20
CA ALA A 122 -6.67 -6.46 -7.36
C ALA A 122 -5.15 -6.40 -7.16
N ASN A 123 -4.69 -5.94 -6.00
CA ASN A 123 -3.27 -5.84 -5.68
C ASN A 123 -2.60 -7.22 -5.54
N ALA A 124 -3.29 -8.23 -4.99
CA ALA A 124 -2.80 -9.61 -4.93
C ALA A 124 -2.66 -10.25 -6.31
N THR A 125 -3.49 -9.86 -7.29
CA THR A 125 -3.31 -10.28 -8.68
C THR A 125 -2.18 -9.49 -9.34
N ALA A 126 -2.06 -8.19 -9.04
CA ALA A 126 -1.03 -7.34 -9.61
C ALA A 126 0.39 -7.81 -9.26
N THR A 127 0.64 -8.30 -8.04
CA THR A 127 1.96 -8.84 -7.63
C THR A 127 2.49 -9.93 -8.55
N ARG A 128 1.60 -10.69 -9.21
CA ARG A 128 1.98 -11.75 -10.18
C ARG A 128 2.19 -11.19 -11.58
N LEU A 129 1.35 -10.24 -11.98
CA LEU A 129 1.35 -9.70 -13.34
C LEU A 129 2.52 -8.74 -13.60
N VAL A 130 3.10 -8.13 -12.56
CA VAL A 130 4.25 -7.20 -12.69
C VAL A 130 5.58 -7.91 -13.02
N GLU A 131 5.61 -9.24 -12.96
CA GLU A 131 6.75 -10.04 -13.43
C GLU A 131 6.85 -10.06 -14.96
N MET A 132 5.77 -9.73 -15.68
CA MET A 132 5.79 -9.65 -17.13
C MET A 132 6.75 -8.56 -17.63
N PRO A 133 7.49 -8.79 -18.73
CA PRO A 133 8.37 -7.77 -19.31
C PRO A 133 7.56 -6.62 -19.94
N GLY A 134 8.14 -5.42 -19.93
CA GLY A 134 7.56 -4.23 -20.59
C GLY A 134 6.29 -3.70 -19.92
N VAL A 135 6.18 -3.85 -18.61
CA VAL A 135 5.09 -3.30 -17.81
C VAL A 135 5.61 -2.26 -16.83
N CYS A 136 4.82 -1.22 -16.62
CA CYS A 136 4.98 -0.22 -15.59
C CYS A 136 3.70 -0.16 -14.77
N VAL A 137 3.78 0.36 -13.55
CA VAL A 137 2.60 0.52 -12.69
C VAL A 137 2.20 1.97 -12.50
N ASP A 138 0.92 2.14 -12.26
CA ASP A 138 0.26 3.38 -11.88
C ASP A 138 -0.71 3.07 -10.72
N PHE A 139 -1.31 4.10 -10.13
CA PHE A 139 -2.19 3.94 -8.97
C PHE A 139 -3.52 4.65 -9.19
N ASP A 140 -4.62 4.01 -8.82
CA ASP A 140 -5.92 4.66 -8.72
C ASP A 140 -6.63 4.35 -7.39
N TYR A 141 -7.65 5.15 -7.08
CA TYR A 141 -8.42 5.07 -5.83
C TYR A 141 -9.90 4.78 -6.11
N LYS A 142 -10.21 4.09 -7.21
CA LYS A 142 -11.61 3.86 -7.64
C LYS A 142 -12.38 2.93 -6.70
N HIS A 143 -11.69 1.98 -6.09
CA HIS A 143 -12.29 0.97 -5.22
C HIS A 143 -12.34 1.38 -3.75
N HIS A 144 -11.43 2.27 -3.32
CA HIS A 144 -11.35 2.71 -1.93
C HIS A 144 -10.73 4.11 -1.84
N PRO A 145 -11.26 5.02 -1.01
CA PRO A 145 -10.77 6.40 -0.93
C PRO A 145 -9.36 6.51 -0.34
N VAL A 146 -8.95 5.54 0.48
CA VAL A 146 -7.65 5.56 1.19
C VAL A 146 -6.60 4.63 0.59
N PHE A 147 -7.02 3.50 0.00
CA PHE A 147 -6.09 2.44 -0.42
C PHE A 147 -6.01 2.39 -1.93
N ALA A 148 -4.79 2.58 -2.43
CA ALA A 148 -4.52 2.57 -3.86
C ALA A 148 -4.61 1.16 -4.44
N THR A 149 -5.20 1.07 -5.63
CA THR A 149 -5.17 -0.10 -6.51
C THR A 149 -4.04 0.07 -7.52
N VAL A 150 -3.20 -0.96 -7.67
CA VAL A 150 -2.17 -1.02 -8.71
C VAL A 150 -2.81 -1.24 -10.07
N VAL A 151 -2.52 -0.33 -11.00
CA VAL A 151 -2.93 -0.40 -12.39
C VAL A 151 -1.70 -0.71 -13.24
N ILE A 152 -1.70 -1.87 -13.89
CA ILE A 152 -0.60 -2.28 -14.76
C ILE A 152 -0.81 -1.67 -16.14
N ARG A 153 0.24 -1.02 -16.65
CA ARG A 153 0.26 -0.44 -17.99
C ARG A 153 1.43 -1.03 -18.78
N ARG A 154 1.26 -1.19 -20.09
CA ARG A 154 2.39 -1.48 -20.97
C ARG A 154 3.29 -0.26 -21.08
N GLU A 155 4.58 -0.49 -20.99
CA GLU A 155 5.60 0.51 -21.26
C GLU A 155 5.55 0.86 -22.75
N LYS A 156 5.33 2.14 -23.07
CA LYS A 156 5.40 2.60 -24.45
C LYS A 156 6.87 2.68 -24.82
N LYS A 157 7.30 1.84 -25.76
CA LYS A 157 8.60 1.97 -26.44
C LYS A 157 8.69 3.30 -27.17
#